data_AF-A0A7Y6DK95-F1
#
_entry.id   AF-A0A7Y6DK95-F1
#
_cell.length_a   1.000
_cell.length_b   1.000
_cell.length_c   1.000
_cell.angle_alpha   90.00
_cell.angle_beta   90.00
_cell.angle_gamma   90.00
#
_symmetry.space_group_name_H-M   'P 1'
#
loop_
_entity.id
_entity.type
_entity.pdbx_description
1 polymer ?
#
loop_
_entity_poly.entity_id
_entity_poly.type
_entity_poly.pdbx_seq_one_letter_code
_entity_poly.pdbx_strand_id
1 'polypeptide(L)'
;MNTTGWIILIVVVVVVIAVIAIIAATVGRNRKREADRRRAEEMRQSAAQSELEAREREAKAARAAADAKQAEVDAERLRREAEERESAAAEARSHSEEAMRRADHVDPDVKTDKNGNRIEDARRADAQTTAPASAPAAPAASPAPADEAAAPVDDPARHARHEAPRFDDGTGTAR
;
A
#
# COMPACT_ATOMS: atom_id res chain seq x y z
N MET A 1 13.16 30.68 86.31
CA MET A 1 12.92 31.00 84.88
C MET A 1 11.47 31.42 84.76
N ASN A 2 11.20 32.66 84.38
CA ASN A 2 9.85 33.23 84.46
C ASN A 2 9.01 32.64 83.31
N THR A 3 8.02 31.83 83.66
CA THR A 3 7.09 31.18 82.72
C THR A 3 6.44 32.20 81.78
N THR A 4 6.15 33.40 82.27
CA THR A 4 5.66 34.56 81.50
C THR A 4 6.62 34.98 80.39
N GLY A 5 7.93 35.01 80.65
CA GLY A 5 8.94 35.35 79.64
C GLY A 5 9.06 34.27 78.56
N TRP A 6 8.87 33.00 78.93
CA TRP A 6 8.86 31.88 77.98
C TRP A 6 7.59 31.88 77.09
N ILE A 7 6.44 32.24 77.66
CA ILE A 7 5.18 32.40 76.92
C ILE A 7 5.31 33.53 75.89
N ILE A 8 5.87 34.69 76.28
CA ILE A 8 6.09 35.81 75.35
C ILE A 8 7.05 35.40 74.23
N LEU A 9 8.12 34.66 74.54
CA LEU A 9 9.05 34.15 73.53
C LEU A 9 8.36 33.25 72.50
N ILE A 10 7.52 32.30 72.95
CA ILE A 10 6.76 31.42 72.04
C ILE A 10 5.86 32.24 71.13
N VAL A 11 5.13 33.21 71.67
CA VAL A 11 4.21 34.05 70.89
C VAL A 11 4.97 34.83 69.81
N VAL A 12 6.12 35.42 70.15
CA VAL A 12 6.96 36.14 69.19
C VAL A 12 7.46 35.20 68.09
N VAL A 13 7.91 33.99 68.43
CA VAL A 13 8.35 32.98 67.45
C VAL A 13 7.22 32.58 66.51
N VAL A 14 6.00 32.36 67.02
CA VAL A 14 4.83 32.01 66.21
C VAL A 14 4.46 33.16 65.25
N VAL A 15 4.51 34.42 65.71
CA VAL A 15 4.25 35.58 64.87
C VAL A 15 5.29 35.70 63.75
N VAL A 16 6.58 35.48 64.05
CA VAL A 16 7.64 35.51 63.04
C VAL A 16 7.45 34.39 62.00
N ILE A 17 7.10 33.18 62.44
CA ILE A 17 6.81 32.06 61.53
C ILE A 17 5.59 32.37 60.65
N ALA A 18 4.54 32.97 61.21
CA ALA A 18 3.35 33.36 60.45
C ALA A 18 3.67 34.41 59.38
N VAL A 19 4.50 35.40 59.69
CA VAL A 19 4.96 36.41 58.72
C VAL A 19 5.77 35.77 57.59
N ILE A 20 6.70 34.87 57.91
CA ILE A 20 7.50 34.14 56.91
C ILE A 20 6.60 33.28 56.00
N ALA A 21 5.60 32.61 56.57
CA ALA A 21 4.65 31.79 55.81
C ALA A 21 3.81 32.63 54.82
N ILE A 22 3.39 33.84 55.21
CA ILE A 22 2.63 34.76 54.34
C ILE A 22 3.50 35.25 53.17
N ILE A 23 4.76 35.60 53.43
CA ILE A 23 5.70 36.05 52.38
C ILE A 23 6.02 34.90 51.42
N ALA A 24 6.24 33.68 51.93
CA ALA A 24 6.47 32.50 51.08
C ALA A 24 5.25 32.17 50.19
N ALA A 25 4.04 32.26 50.75
CA ALA A 25 2.80 31.98 50.03
C ALA A 25 2.52 32.99 48.90
N THR A 26 2.89 34.25 49.08
CA THR A 26 2.69 35.31 48.07
C THR A 26 3.67 35.19 46.89
N VAL A 27 4.93 34.84 47.14
CA VAL A 27 5.94 34.62 46.09
C VAL A 27 5.62 33.39 45.22
N GLY A 28 5.17 32.29 45.84
CA GLY A 28 4.80 31.06 45.12
C GLY A 28 3.60 31.23 44.17
N ARG A 29 2.73 32.22 44.43
CA ARG A 29 1.51 32.46 43.65
C ARG A 29 1.77 33.24 42.35
N ASN A 30 2.77 34.11 42.32
CA ASN A 30 3.19 34.82 41.10
C ASN A 30 3.90 33.89 40.10
N ARG A 31 4.75 32.98 40.59
CA ARG A 31 5.47 32.00 39.74
C ARG A 31 4.52 31.07 38.96
N LYS A 32 3.37 30.72 39.55
CA LYS A 32 2.34 29.89 38.90
C LYS A 32 1.65 30.60 37.73
N ARG A 33 1.43 31.92 37.83
CA ARG A 33 0.77 32.70 36.76
C ARG A 33 1.60 32.82 35.48
N GLU A 34 2.93 32.84 35.61
CA GLU A 34 3.84 32.83 34.46
C GLU A 34 3.93 31.46 33.80
N ALA A 35 3.90 30.38 34.60
CA ALA A 35 3.86 29.02 34.10
C ALA A 35 2.56 28.72 33.32
N ASP A 36 1.42 29.25 33.81
CA ASP A 36 0.13 29.10 33.12
C ASP A 36 0.07 29.89 31.81
N ARG A 37 0.74 31.06 31.71
CA ARG A 37 0.85 31.80 30.43
C ARG A 37 1.63 31.02 29.38
N ARG A 38 2.79 30.45 29.75
CA ARG A 38 3.60 29.64 28.82
C ARG A 38 2.86 28.39 28.35
N ARG A 39 2.16 27.70 29.26
CA ARG A 39 1.32 26.54 28.92
C ARG A 39 0.18 26.90 27.98
N ALA A 40 -0.43 28.07 28.12
CA ALA A 40 -1.49 28.52 27.22
C ALA A 40 -0.97 28.80 25.79
N GLU A 41 0.24 29.34 25.65
CA GLU A 41 0.88 29.56 24.36
C GLU A 41 1.30 28.24 23.70
N GLU A 42 1.91 27.32 24.46
CA GLU A 42 2.24 25.97 23.98
C GLU A 42 0.99 25.20 23.54
N MET A 43 -0.12 25.32 24.28
CA MET A 43 -1.39 24.68 23.92
C MET A 43 -2.01 25.26 22.65
N ARG A 44 -1.82 26.56 22.37
CA ARG A 44 -2.24 27.16 21.09
C ARG A 44 -1.36 26.72 19.93
N GLN A 45 -0.04 26.64 20.16
CA GLN A 45 0.89 26.18 19.13
C GLN A 45 0.70 24.69 18.79
N SER A 46 0.45 23.85 19.79
CA SER A 46 0.19 22.42 19.58
C SER A 46 -1.15 22.18 18.90
N ALA A 47 -2.19 22.98 19.21
CA ALA A 47 -3.46 22.94 18.49
C ALA A 47 -3.32 23.38 17.02
N ALA A 48 -2.53 24.41 16.74
CA ALA A 48 -2.28 24.83 15.36
C ALA A 48 -1.48 23.77 14.57
N GLN A 49 -0.48 23.14 15.19
CA GLN A 49 0.28 22.06 14.56
C GLN A 49 -0.58 20.82 14.30
N SER A 50 -1.43 20.42 15.25
CA SER A 50 -2.31 19.26 15.07
C SER A 50 -3.39 19.51 14.01
N GLU A 51 -3.90 20.74 13.87
CA GLU A 51 -4.81 21.11 12.80
C GLU A 51 -4.13 21.05 11.42
N LEU A 52 -2.88 21.52 11.32
CA LEU A 52 -2.10 21.42 10.08
C LEU A 52 -1.81 19.96 9.71
N GLU A 53 -1.39 19.14 10.67
CA GLU A 53 -1.19 17.69 10.44
C GLU A 53 -2.48 17.00 10.02
N ALA A 54 -3.62 17.36 10.63
CA ALA A 54 -4.91 16.80 10.26
C ALA A 54 -5.27 17.17 8.81
N ARG A 55 -5.10 18.43 8.42
CA ARG A 55 -5.31 18.90 7.04
C ARG A 55 -4.37 18.23 6.05
N GLU A 56 -3.11 18.03 6.42
CA GLU A 56 -2.13 17.35 5.56
C GLU A 56 -2.51 15.89 5.35
N ARG A 57 -2.93 15.19 6.42
CA ARG A 57 -3.43 13.81 6.34
C ARG A 57 -4.69 13.72 5.50
N GLU A 58 -5.62 14.66 5.66
CA GLU A 58 -6.84 14.74 4.86
C GLU A 58 -6.52 14.96 3.37
N ALA A 59 -5.62 15.90 3.06
CA ALA A 59 -5.17 16.15 1.69
C ALA A 59 -4.46 14.91 1.10
N LYS A 60 -3.64 14.21 1.89
CA LYS A 60 -2.98 12.97 1.47
C LYS A 60 -3.99 11.85 1.22
N ALA A 61 -4.99 11.71 2.07
CA ALA A 61 -6.07 10.75 1.90
C ALA A 61 -6.90 11.04 0.65
N ALA A 62 -7.23 12.32 0.40
CA ALA A 62 -7.95 12.74 -0.79
C ALA A 62 -7.15 12.46 -2.08
N ARG A 63 -5.84 12.70 -2.08
CA ARG A 63 -4.95 12.35 -3.19
C ARG A 63 -4.90 10.84 -3.43
N ALA A 64 -4.67 10.05 -2.37
CA ALA A 64 -4.66 8.59 -2.48
C ALA A 64 -5.99 8.03 -3.01
N ALA A 65 -7.12 8.60 -2.59
CA ALA A 65 -8.44 8.21 -3.10
C ALA A 65 -8.64 8.60 -4.57
N ALA A 66 -8.10 9.74 -5.01
CA ALA A 66 -8.12 10.13 -6.42
C ALA A 66 -7.24 9.21 -7.27
N ASP A 67 -6.04 8.89 -6.81
CA ASP A 67 -5.12 7.98 -7.49
C ASP A 67 -5.72 6.57 -7.62
N ALA A 68 -6.39 6.07 -6.57
CA ALA A 68 -7.10 4.80 -6.62
C ALA A 68 -8.20 4.79 -7.69
N LYS A 69 -9.01 5.86 -7.77
CA LYS A 69 -10.04 5.99 -8.81
C LYS A 69 -9.45 6.07 -10.22
N GLN A 70 -8.31 6.74 -10.39
CA GLN A 70 -7.62 6.77 -11.68
C GLN A 70 -7.15 5.38 -12.09
N ALA A 71 -6.54 4.63 -11.16
CA ALA A 71 -6.10 3.26 -11.41
C ALA A 71 -7.28 2.33 -11.77
N GLU A 72 -8.44 2.49 -11.13
CA GLU A 72 -9.65 1.74 -11.48
C GLU A 72 -10.13 2.04 -12.90
N VAL A 73 -10.17 3.32 -13.29
CA VAL A 73 -10.55 3.72 -14.66
C VAL A 73 -9.56 3.17 -15.67
N ASP A 74 -8.27 3.26 -15.42
CA ASP A 74 -7.25 2.74 -16.33
C ASP A 74 -7.33 1.21 -16.45
N ALA A 75 -7.59 0.50 -15.35
CA ALA A 75 -7.82 -0.93 -15.37
C ALA A 75 -9.06 -1.29 -16.19
N GLU A 76 -10.15 -0.53 -16.06
CA GLU A 76 -11.36 -0.74 -16.85
C GLU A 76 -11.10 -0.49 -18.34
N ARG A 77 -10.34 0.55 -18.68
CA ARG A 77 -9.95 0.83 -20.07
C ARG A 77 -9.12 -0.30 -20.66
N LEU A 78 -8.15 -0.82 -19.91
CA LEU A 78 -7.32 -1.93 -20.36
C LEU A 78 -8.13 -3.22 -20.54
N ARG A 79 -9.12 -3.47 -19.68
CA ARG A 79 -10.05 -4.60 -19.84
C ARG A 79 -10.87 -4.49 -21.11
N ARG A 80 -11.44 -3.31 -21.39
CA ARG A 80 -12.19 -3.06 -22.64
C ARG A 80 -11.29 -3.25 -23.86
N GLU A 81 -10.06 -2.75 -23.84
CA GLU A 81 -9.11 -2.96 -24.94
C GLU A 81 -8.77 -4.45 -25.13
N ALA A 82 -8.65 -5.21 -24.05
CA ALA A 82 -8.43 -6.65 -24.12
C ALA A 82 -9.65 -7.38 -24.73
N GLU A 83 -10.87 -7.04 -24.30
CA GLU A 83 -12.13 -7.58 -24.84
C GLU A 83 -12.30 -7.23 -26.33
N GLU A 84 -11.97 -6.01 -26.73
CA GLU A 84 -11.97 -5.57 -28.13
C GLU A 84 -10.96 -6.37 -28.96
N ARG A 85 -9.74 -6.61 -28.44
CA ARG A 85 -8.75 -7.44 -29.15
C ARG A 85 -9.18 -8.91 -29.23
N GLU A 86 -9.78 -9.43 -28.17
CA GLU A 86 -10.26 -10.81 -28.14
C GLU A 86 -11.41 -11.01 -29.13
N SER A 87 -12.38 -10.09 -29.14
CA SER A 87 -13.48 -10.12 -30.11
C SER A 87 -12.99 -9.97 -31.55
N ALA A 88 -12.06 -9.05 -31.83
CA ALA A 88 -11.46 -8.91 -33.15
C ALA A 88 -10.70 -10.18 -33.58
N ALA A 89 -9.98 -10.82 -32.65
CA ALA A 89 -9.32 -12.09 -32.93
C ALA A 89 -10.31 -13.23 -33.19
N ALA A 90 -11.41 -13.29 -32.43
CA ALA A 90 -12.48 -14.26 -32.63
C ALA A 90 -13.16 -14.08 -34.00
N GLU A 91 -13.43 -12.83 -34.39
CA GLU A 91 -14.03 -12.49 -35.69
C GLU A 91 -13.08 -12.82 -36.85
N ALA A 92 -11.78 -12.55 -36.72
CA ALA A 92 -10.79 -12.94 -37.72
C ALA A 92 -10.74 -14.47 -37.89
N ARG A 93 -10.83 -15.23 -36.79
CA ARG A 93 -10.91 -16.70 -36.82
C ARG A 93 -12.17 -17.17 -37.53
N SER A 94 -13.36 -16.68 -37.15
CA SER A 94 -14.62 -17.07 -37.79
C SER A 94 -14.64 -16.74 -39.28
N HIS A 95 -14.14 -15.56 -39.66
CA HIS A 95 -14.02 -15.17 -41.06
C HIS A 95 -13.08 -16.10 -41.84
N SER A 96 -11.93 -16.48 -41.26
CA SER A 96 -11.03 -17.44 -41.90
C SER A 96 -11.64 -18.84 -42.05
N GLU A 97 -12.36 -19.33 -41.05
CA GLU A 97 -13.06 -20.62 -41.09
C GLU A 97 -14.19 -20.62 -42.12
N GLU A 98 -14.93 -19.52 -42.24
CA GLU A 98 -15.94 -19.33 -43.28
C GLU A 98 -15.33 -19.26 -44.68
N ALA A 99 -14.22 -18.54 -44.85
CA ALA A 99 -13.51 -18.46 -46.12
C ALA A 99 -12.98 -19.83 -46.55
N MET A 100 -12.40 -20.62 -45.63
CA MET A 100 -11.97 -22.00 -45.90
C MET A 100 -13.15 -22.89 -46.29
N ARG A 101 -14.26 -22.85 -45.53
CA ARG A 101 -15.48 -23.61 -45.89
C ARG A 101 -16.02 -23.24 -47.26
N ARG A 102 -16.01 -21.95 -47.61
CA ARG A 102 -16.47 -21.48 -48.93
C ARG A 102 -15.51 -21.91 -50.05
N ALA A 103 -14.20 -21.89 -49.81
CA ALA A 103 -13.22 -22.39 -50.76
C ALA A 103 -13.42 -23.90 -51.03
N ASP A 104 -13.53 -24.70 -49.96
CA ASP A 104 -13.78 -26.14 -50.05
C ASP A 104 -15.09 -26.50 -50.77
N HIS A 105 -16.10 -25.63 -50.71
CA HIS A 105 -17.38 -25.84 -51.39
C HIS A 105 -17.31 -25.57 -52.90
N VAL A 106 -16.43 -24.68 -53.34
CA VAL A 106 -16.30 -24.29 -54.76
C VAL A 106 -15.25 -25.15 -55.47
N ASP A 107 -14.31 -25.72 -54.72
CA ASP A 107 -13.24 -26.56 -55.25
C ASP A 107 -13.78 -27.89 -55.81
N PRO A 108 -13.68 -28.13 -57.13
CA PRO A 108 -14.14 -29.37 -57.76
C PRO A 108 -13.29 -30.60 -57.39
N ASP A 109 -12.10 -30.42 -56.83
CA ASP A 109 -11.22 -31.49 -56.41
C ASP A 109 -11.57 -32.03 -55.00
N VAL A 110 -12.35 -31.27 -54.21
CA VAL A 110 -12.79 -31.67 -52.87
C VAL A 110 -14.12 -32.42 -52.94
N LYS A 111 -14.07 -33.73 -52.66
CA LYS A 111 -15.29 -34.54 -52.57
C LYS A 111 -16.04 -34.20 -51.28
N THR A 112 -17.20 -33.57 -51.42
CA THR A 112 -18.16 -33.24 -50.35
C THR A 112 -19.39 -34.13 -50.43
N ASP A 113 -20.02 -34.40 -49.28
CA ASP A 113 -21.30 -35.12 -49.21
C ASP A 113 -22.49 -34.19 -49.54
N LYS A 114 -23.71 -34.76 -49.58
CA LYS A 114 -24.96 -34.03 -49.85
C LYS A 114 -25.30 -32.94 -48.81
N ASN A 115 -24.58 -32.92 -47.68
CA ASN A 115 -24.71 -31.94 -46.61
C ASN A 115 -23.60 -30.87 -46.67
N GLY A 116 -22.66 -30.97 -47.62
CA GLY A 116 -21.56 -30.02 -47.81
C GLY A 116 -20.32 -30.30 -46.95
N ASN A 117 -20.23 -31.46 -46.29
CA ASN A 117 -19.09 -31.83 -45.46
C ASN A 117 -18.03 -32.60 -46.26
N ARG A 118 -16.74 -32.36 -46.00
CA ARG A 118 -15.65 -33.12 -46.66
C ARG A 118 -15.69 -34.58 -46.22
N ILE A 119 -15.75 -35.50 -47.18
CA ILE A 119 -15.95 -36.94 -46.91
C ILE A 119 -14.77 -37.55 -46.12
N GLU A 120 -13.56 -37.01 -46.30
CA GLU A 120 -12.35 -37.43 -45.58
C GLU A 120 -12.36 -37.04 -44.11
N ASP A 121 -12.86 -35.84 -43.80
CA ASP A 121 -12.98 -35.34 -42.42
C ASP A 121 -14.12 -36.04 -41.67
N ALA A 122 -15.25 -36.33 -42.34
CA ALA A 122 -16.33 -37.14 -41.79
C ALA A 122 -15.85 -38.55 -41.39
N ARG A 123 -15.04 -39.20 -42.26
CA ARG A 123 -14.45 -40.51 -41.96
C ARG A 123 -13.47 -40.46 -40.78
N ARG A 124 -12.70 -39.37 -40.64
CA ARG A 124 -11.76 -39.17 -39.52
C ARG A 124 -12.50 -38.90 -38.20
N ALA A 125 -13.57 -38.12 -38.22
CA ALA A 125 -14.41 -37.84 -37.04
C ALA A 125 -15.12 -39.11 -36.52
N ASP A 126 -15.64 -39.94 -37.42
CA ASP A 126 -16.22 -41.25 -37.06
C ASP A 126 -15.18 -42.20 -36.48
N ALA A 127 -13.96 -42.23 -37.04
CA ALA A 127 -12.86 -43.03 -36.51
C ALA A 127 -12.39 -42.57 -35.12
N GLN A 128 -12.44 -41.27 -34.83
CA GLN A 128 -12.06 -40.71 -33.53
C GLN A 128 -13.14 -40.91 -32.46
N THR A 129 -14.41 -40.98 -32.87
CA THR A 129 -15.56 -41.30 -32.00
C THR A 129 -15.65 -42.81 -31.69
N THR A 130 -15.16 -43.67 -32.60
CA THR A 130 -15.17 -45.14 -32.45
C THR A 130 -13.86 -45.72 -31.88
N ALA A 131 -12.83 -44.91 -31.70
CA ALA A 131 -11.63 -45.33 -30.98
C ALA A 131 -11.95 -45.50 -29.48
N PRO A 132 -11.70 -46.67 -28.85
CA PRO A 132 -11.82 -46.77 -27.41
C PRO A 132 -10.83 -45.79 -26.78
N ALA A 133 -11.32 -44.95 -25.87
CA ALA A 133 -10.51 -44.05 -25.07
C ALA A 133 -9.35 -44.84 -24.46
N SER A 134 -8.16 -44.72 -25.06
CA SER A 134 -6.94 -45.14 -24.40
C SER A 134 -6.84 -44.29 -23.15
N ALA A 135 -6.86 -44.97 -22.00
CA ALA A 135 -7.05 -44.41 -20.67
C ALA A 135 -6.32 -43.07 -20.45
N PRO A 136 -6.95 -42.11 -19.74
CA PRO A 136 -6.22 -40.93 -19.31
C PRO A 136 -5.10 -41.39 -18.38
N ALA A 137 -3.85 -41.12 -18.77
CA ALA A 137 -2.72 -41.17 -17.85
C ALA A 137 -3.08 -40.32 -16.63
N ALA A 138 -2.98 -40.92 -15.45
CA ALA A 138 -3.35 -40.32 -14.17
C ALA A 138 -2.75 -38.91 -14.00
N PRO A 139 -3.51 -37.94 -13.47
CA PRO A 139 -2.92 -36.68 -13.02
C PRO A 139 -2.09 -36.96 -11.76
N ALA A 140 -0.78 -36.99 -11.92
CA ALA A 140 0.13 -36.93 -10.79
C ALA A 140 0.01 -35.55 -10.13
N ALA A 141 -0.37 -35.58 -8.85
CA ALA A 141 -0.06 -34.61 -7.80
C ALA A 141 -0.57 -33.16 -7.96
N SER A 142 -1.64 -32.88 -7.23
CA SER A 142 -1.90 -31.54 -6.67
C SER A 142 -0.70 -31.08 -5.81
N PRO A 143 -0.16 -29.87 -5.97
CA PRO A 143 0.59 -29.23 -4.90
C PRO A 143 -0.43 -28.65 -3.90
N ALA A 144 -0.36 -29.13 -2.66
CA ALA A 144 -1.09 -28.57 -1.53
C ALA A 144 -0.68 -27.10 -1.29
N PRO A 145 -1.59 -26.20 -0.89
CA PRO A 145 -1.19 -24.89 -0.37
C PRO A 145 -0.62 -25.09 1.03
N ALA A 146 0.68 -24.83 1.19
CA ALA A 146 1.28 -24.69 2.50
C ALA A 146 0.74 -23.41 3.14
N ASP A 147 -0.07 -23.61 4.18
CA ASP A 147 -0.36 -22.63 5.20
C ASP A 147 0.95 -22.35 5.97
N GLU A 148 1.58 -21.21 5.70
CA GLU A 148 2.73 -20.74 6.48
C GLU A 148 2.47 -19.31 6.96
N ALA A 149 1.53 -19.20 7.90
CA ALA A 149 1.51 -18.12 8.86
C ALA A 149 2.57 -18.38 9.95
N ALA A 150 3.76 -17.82 9.81
CA ALA A 150 4.72 -17.67 10.91
C ALA A 150 5.62 -16.42 10.75
N ALA A 151 5.10 -15.28 11.24
CA ALA A 151 5.78 -14.18 11.94
C ALA A 151 6.93 -13.36 11.27
N PRO A 152 7.06 -12.05 11.62
CA PRO A 152 7.96 -11.12 10.96
C PRO A 152 9.39 -11.21 11.50
N VAL A 153 10.38 -11.20 10.60
CA VAL A 153 11.80 -11.05 10.97
C VAL A 153 12.21 -9.62 10.69
N ASP A 154 12.31 -8.82 11.75
CA ASP A 154 13.09 -7.59 11.80
C ASP A 154 14.57 -7.94 11.54
N ASP A 155 15.15 -7.45 10.44
CA ASP A 155 16.60 -7.51 10.21
C ASP A 155 17.19 -6.08 10.18
N PRO A 156 17.81 -5.62 11.28
CA PRO A 156 18.47 -4.31 11.35
C PRO A 156 19.87 -4.28 10.71
N ALA A 157 20.31 -5.31 9.97
CA ALA A 157 21.71 -5.43 9.52
C ALA A 157 22.03 -4.93 8.09
N ARG A 158 21.24 -4.02 7.50
CA ARG A 158 21.59 -3.36 6.21
C ARG A 158 22.12 -1.92 6.33
N HIS A 159 22.58 -1.52 7.50
CA HIS A 159 23.33 -0.27 7.69
C HIS A 159 24.77 -0.54 8.12
N ALA A 160 25.66 -0.83 7.16
CA ALA A 160 27.10 -0.59 7.28
C ALA A 160 27.85 -0.91 5.97
N ARG A 161 27.91 0.05 5.04
CA ARG A 161 29.10 0.23 4.18
C ARG A 161 29.34 1.73 3.99
N HIS A 162 30.22 2.26 4.83
CA HIS A 162 30.77 3.61 4.74
C HIS A 162 31.60 3.77 3.45
N GLU A 163 31.23 4.80 2.68
CA GLU A 163 32.06 5.97 2.36
C GLU A 163 33.60 5.81 2.22
N ALA A 164 34.11 6.18 1.05
CA ALA A 164 35.41 6.82 0.90
C ALA A 164 35.36 7.88 -0.23
N PRO A 165 35.87 9.11 -0.02
CA PRO A 165 35.87 10.17 -1.03
C PRO A 165 36.97 9.94 -2.08
N ARG A 166 36.63 10.09 -3.36
CA ARG A 166 37.62 10.15 -4.45
C ARG A 166 38.23 11.56 -4.47
N PHE A 167 39.50 11.66 -4.13
CA PHE A 167 40.35 12.79 -4.48
C PHE A 167 40.69 12.69 -5.98
N ASP A 168 40.38 13.75 -6.72
CA ASP A 168 40.77 13.97 -8.11
C ASP A 168 42.04 14.83 -8.09
N ASP A 169 43.18 14.18 -8.27
CA ASP A 169 44.48 14.82 -8.42
C ASP A 169 45.08 14.37 -9.75
N GLY A 170 45.31 15.31 -10.66
CA GLY A 170 46.34 15.14 -11.69
C GLY A 170 45.92 15.40 -13.13
N THR A 171 46.13 16.65 -13.54
CA THR A 171 46.89 17.01 -14.75
C THR A 171 46.37 16.49 -16.11
N GLY A 172 45.43 17.24 -16.68
CA GLY A 172 45.25 17.29 -18.13
C GLY A 172 46.34 18.12 -18.79
N THR A 173 47.40 17.47 -19.27
CA THR A 173 48.35 18.06 -20.21
C THR A 173 47.65 18.23 -21.56
N ALA A 174 47.41 19.49 -21.94
CA ALA A 174 47.09 19.85 -23.31
C ALA A 174 48.35 19.71 -24.19
N ARG A 175 48.25 18.94 -25.26
CA ARG A 175 49.09 19.11 -26.45
C ARG A 175 48.40 18.57 -27.69
#